data_AF-A0A7Y3MCZ6-F1
#
_entry.id   AF-A0A7Y3MCZ6-F1
#
_cell.length_a   1.000
_cell.length_b   1.000
_cell.length_c   1.000
_cell.angle_alpha   90.00
_cell.angle_beta   90.00
_cell.angle_gamma   90.00
#
_symmetry.space_group_name_H-M   'P 1'
#
loop_
_entity.id
_entity.type
_entity.pdbx_description
1 polymer ?
#
loop_
_entity_poly.entity_id
_entity_poly.type
_entity_poly.pdbx_seq_one_letter_code
_entity_poly.pdbx_strand_id
1 'polypeptide(L)' 'MRRMDQLHVNDAVAAALHQGRPVVALESTIITHGMPYPDNLETARDVEQAIREK' A
#
# COMPACT_ATOMS: atom_id res chain seq x y z
N MET A 1 1.48 18.03 20.88
CA MET A 1 1.55 16.58 21.15
C MET A 1 1.00 15.86 19.92
N ARG A 2 1.86 15.23 19.09
CA ARG A 2 1.46 14.67 17.79
C ARG A 2 0.60 13.42 18.01
N ARG A 3 -0.57 13.35 17.37
CA ARG A 3 -1.39 12.13 17.24
C ARG A 3 -0.66 11.10 16.35
N MET A 4 0.43 10.50 16.83
CA MET A 4 1.00 9.32 16.16
C MET A 4 0.37 8.01 16.67
N ASP A 5 -0.43 8.06 17.73
CA ASP A 5 -1.13 6.90 18.30
C ASP A 5 -2.23 6.31 17.40
N GLN A 6 -2.53 6.92 16.25
CA GLN A 6 -3.54 6.45 15.29
C GLN A 6 -2.97 5.91 13.98
N LEU A 7 -1.64 5.97 13.77
CA LEU A 7 -1.04 5.50 12.52
C LEU A 7 -0.25 4.21 12.75
N HIS A 8 -0.77 3.12 12.23
CA HIS A 8 -0.03 1.86 12.14
C HIS A 8 0.67 1.80 10.77
N VAL A 9 2.01 1.76 10.78
CA VAL A 9 2.84 1.60 9.59
C VAL A 9 3.46 0.22 9.62
N ASN A 10 3.35 -0.53 8.53
CA ASN A 10 3.99 -1.84 8.40
C ASN A 10 5.52 -1.73 8.43
N ASP A 11 6.20 -2.69 9.06
CA ASP A 11 7.65 -2.71 9.21
C ASP A 11 8.42 -2.53 7.90
N ALA A 12 7.96 -3.15 6.80
CA ALA A 12 8.62 -3.03 5.50
C ALA A 12 8.57 -1.61 4.95
N VAL A 13 7.46 -0.90 5.17
CA VAL A 13 7.29 0.50 4.75
C VAL A 13 8.11 1.42 5.65
N ALA A 14 8.08 1.20 6.96
CA ALA A 14 8.89 1.97 7.91
C ALA A 14 10.40 1.85 7.60
N ALA A 15 10.87 0.64 7.31
CA ALA A 15 12.25 0.38 6.91
C ALA A 15 12.62 1.07 5.58
N ALA A 16 11.75 0.98 4.56
CA ALA A 16 11.97 1.66 3.29
C ALA A 16 12.10 3.18 3.46
N LEU A 17 11.19 3.79 4.23
CA LEU A 17 11.23 5.23 4.54
C LEU A 17 12.50 5.62 5.29
N HIS A 18 12.92 4.84 6.30
CA HIS A 18 14.14 5.12 7.06
C HIS A 18 15.41 5.04 6.20
N GLN A 19 15.42 4.13 5.21
CA GLN A 19 16.52 3.95 4.27
C GLN A 19 16.49 4.93 3.09
N GLY A 20 15.49 5.82 3.01
CA GLY A 20 15.29 6.71 1.86
C GLY A 20 14.94 5.97 0.56
N ARG A 21 14.43 4.74 0.65
CA ARG A 21 13.93 3.98 -0.50
C ARG A 21 12.57 4.53 -0.94
N PRO A 22 12.25 4.51 -2.24
CA PRO A 22 10.97 4.98 -2.74
C PRO A 22 9.81 4.15 -2.17
N VAL A 23 8.71 4.83 -1.84
CA VAL A 23 7.46 4.23 -1.36
C VAL A 23 6.31 4.79 -2.18
N VAL A 24 5.45 3.90 -2.67
CA VAL A 24 4.22 4.24 -3.40
C VAL A 24 3.02 3.90 -2.52
N ALA A 25 2.12 4.86 -2.33
CA ALA A 25 0.85 4.65 -1.64
C ALA A 25 -0.22 4.19 -2.63
N LEU A 26 -1.05 3.21 -2.23
CA LEU A 26 -2.19 2.73 -3.00
C LEU A 26 -3.49 3.01 -2.25
N GLU A 27 -4.55 3.36 -2.98
CA GLU A 27 -5.87 3.64 -2.41
C GLU A 27 -6.69 2.34 -2.20
N SER A 28 -7.45 2.24 -1.12
CA SER A 28 -8.32 1.10 -0.83
C SER A 28 -9.73 1.20 -1.42
N THR A 29 -10.24 2.40 -1.73
CA THR A 29 -11.59 2.60 -2.27
C THR A 29 -11.76 1.89 -3.62
N ILE A 30 -10.76 2.00 -4.50
CA ILE A 30 -10.78 1.35 -5.82
C ILE A 30 -10.81 -0.18 -5.71
N ILE A 31 -10.18 -0.74 -4.68
CA ILE A 31 -10.20 -2.18 -4.39
C ILE A 31 -11.59 -2.59 -3.88
N THR A 32 -12.19 -1.82 -2.98
CA THR A 32 -13.43 -2.25 -2.31
C THR A 32 -14.71 -1.94 -3.10
N HIS A 33 -14.72 -0.85 -3.86
CA HIS A 33 -15.93 -0.35 -4.55
C HIS A 33 -15.72 -0.08 -6.04
N GLY A 34 -14.48 -0.10 -6.53
CA GLY A 34 -14.16 0.21 -7.92
C GLY A 34 -14.24 -0.99 -8.88
N MET A 35 -14.18 -2.22 -8.34
CA MET A 35 -14.15 -3.46 -9.13
C MET A 35 -14.92 -4.59 -8.43
N PRO A 36 -15.54 -5.51 -9.19
CA PRO A 36 -16.16 -6.69 -8.61
C PRO A 36 -15.10 -7.65 -8.05
N TYR A 37 -15.52 -8.53 -7.14
CA TYR A 37 -14.73 -9.71 -6.79
C TYR A 37 -14.85 -10.75 -7.92
N PRO A 38 -13.77 -11.45 -8.32
CA PRO A 38 -12.43 -11.47 -7.72
C PRO A 38 -11.43 -10.43 -8.24
N ASP A 39 -11.79 -9.71 -9.31
CA ASP A 39 -10.90 -8.80 -10.04
C ASP A 39 -10.27 -7.73 -9.14
N ASN A 40 -10.99 -7.26 -8.11
CA ASN A 40 -10.45 -6.31 -7.14
C ASN A 40 -9.21 -6.81 -6.40
N LEU A 41 -9.21 -8.07 -5.97
CA LEU A 41 -8.15 -8.69 -5.20
C LEU A 41 -6.96 -9.04 -6.09
N GLU A 42 -7.24 -9.51 -7.31
CA GLU A 42 -6.22 -9.77 -8.33
C GLU A 42 -5.51 -8.46 -8.70
N THR A 43 -6.27 -7.43 -9.05
CA THR A 43 -5.72 -6.11 -9.40
C THR A 43 -4.89 -5.51 -8.26
N ALA A 44 -5.34 -5.62 -7.01
CA ALA A 44 -4.57 -5.14 -5.87
C ALA A 44 -3.20 -5.80 -5.77
N ARG A 45 -3.12 -7.12 -5.99
CA ARG A 45 -1.87 -7.89 -5.95
C ARG A 45 -0.98 -7.57 -7.14
N ASP A 46 -1.55 -7.45 -8.33
CA ASP A 46 -0.80 -7.15 -9.55
C ASP A 46 -0.14 -5.76 -9.48
N VAL A 47 -0.85 -4.77 -8.96
CA VAL A 47 -0.30 -3.42 -8.77
C VAL A 47 0.80 -3.42 -7.69
N GLU A 48 0.61 -4.13 -6.57
CA GLU A 48 1.68 -4.29 -5.56
C GLU A 48 2.92 -4.94 -6.15
N GLN A 49 2.76 -5.98 -6.98
CA GLN A 49 3.86 -6.67 -7.64
C GLN A 49 4.57 -5.76 -8.65
N ALA A 50 3.80 -5.05 -9.49
CA ALA A 50 4.34 -4.14 -10.48
C ALA A 50 5.20 -3.03 -9.86
N ILE A 51 4.87 -2.57 -8.64
CA ILE A 51 5.69 -1.59 -7.90
C ILE A 51 6.98 -2.22 -7.38
N ARG A 52 6.95 -3.48 -6.92
CA ARG A 52 8.12 -4.17 -6.38
C ARG A 52 9.14 -4.57 -7.45
N GLU A 53 8.71 -4.71 -8.69
CA GLU A 53 9.56 -5.05 -9.85
C GLU A 53 10.28 -3.83 -10.46
N LYS A 54 10.05 -2.61 -9.96
CA LYS A 54 10.66 -1.36 -10.43
C LYS A 54 11.65 -0.80 -9.42
#